data_AF-A0A3M6UZY2-F1
#
_entry.id   AF-A0A3M6UZY2-F1
#
_cell.length_a   1.000
_cell.length_b   1.000
_cell.length_c   1.000
_cell.angle_alpha   90.00
_cell.angle_beta   90.00
_cell.angle_gamma   90.00
#
_symmetry.space_group_name_H-M   'P 1'
#
loop_
_entity.id
_entity.type
_entity.pdbx_description
1 polymer ?
#
loop_
_entity_poly.entity_id
_entity_poly.type
_entity_poly.pdbx_seq_one_letter_code
_entity_poly.pdbx_strand_id
1 'polypeptide(L)'
;MEEKILSTVILLPLFFLLLVEFETEAKAIDLPISPKKYQDMIHTGFNTNWFKRKNPMRHYSEQIIKDVRDKELGIDECKKDGKPCKHSLRKRPDKYNRWTRAVVNAIRNKTLTGSNNAKRILFLSSPEKTAVGLPKIDPEIYRNASYLMAEWHIYASGPVKKPTSLKYWTGNGDGVGKENVRIAIKNGTNFTENTGLLTYFAEWMPQDNNGGKINESEAIYFTRFFVKEIRKAKIPWSLNSLEKYYIMGKGKWRRRPLTIEGQQLNMSKILDNIIELMPKRP
;
A
#
# COMPACT_ATOMS: atom_id res chain seq x y z
N MET A 1 -54.55 46.93 71.85
CA MET A 1 -55.24 46.25 70.73
C MET A 1 -54.14 45.60 69.92
N GLU A 2 -53.81 44.34 70.24
CA GLU A 2 -54.40 43.12 69.63
C GLU A 2 -53.73 42.86 68.26
N GLU A 3 -53.08 41.75 67.89
CA GLU A 3 -52.91 40.36 68.34
C GLU A 3 -51.56 39.87 67.75
N LYS A 4 -50.64 39.26 68.52
CA LYS A 4 -50.36 37.81 68.63
C LYS A 4 -49.95 37.03 67.36
N ILE A 5 -48.71 36.49 67.43
CA ILE A 5 -48.29 35.08 67.14
C ILE A 5 -48.17 34.72 65.63
N LEU A 6 -47.11 34.11 65.06
CA LEU A 6 -46.37 32.91 65.46
C LEU A 6 -45.02 32.79 64.72
N SER A 7 -44.05 32.21 65.40
CA SER A 7 -42.76 31.70 64.94
C SER A 7 -42.79 30.88 63.64
N THR A 8 -41.75 31.00 62.82
CA THR A 8 -41.18 29.84 62.10
C THR A 8 -39.68 30.08 61.90
N VAL A 9 -38.88 29.30 62.61
CA VAL A 9 -37.45 29.10 62.35
C VAL A 9 -37.36 28.36 61.01
N ILE A 10 -36.90 29.04 59.96
CA ILE A 10 -36.61 28.39 58.69
C ILE A 10 -35.24 27.72 58.81
N LEU A 11 -35.25 26.40 59.02
CA LEU A 11 -34.11 25.54 58.73
C LEU A 11 -33.76 25.72 57.25
N LEU A 12 -32.65 26.40 56.97
CA LEU A 12 -31.99 26.33 55.66
C LEU A 12 -31.35 24.95 55.53
N PRO A 13 -31.77 24.10 54.57
CA PRO A 13 -31.07 22.85 54.33
C PRO A 13 -29.73 23.20 53.68
N LEU A 14 -28.63 22.82 54.33
CA LEU A 14 -27.32 22.72 53.73
C LEU A 14 -27.44 21.82 52.49
N PHE A 15 -27.57 22.43 51.33
CA PHE A 15 -27.44 21.76 50.04
C PHE A 15 -25.96 21.41 49.89
N PHE A 16 -25.58 20.24 50.37
CA PHE A 16 -24.31 19.60 50.04
C PHE A 16 -24.29 19.41 48.52
N LEU A 17 -23.65 20.33 47.81
CA LEU A 17 -23.29 20.17 46.40
C LEU A 17 -22.24 19.07 46.34
N LEU A 18 -22.70 17.82 46.20
CA LEU A 18 -21.89 16.71 45.71
C LEU A 18 -21.52 17.06 44.25
N LEU A 19 -20.39 17.73 44.08
CA LEU A 19 -19.65 17.73 42.82
C LEU A 19 -19.23 16.29 42.55
N VAL A 20 -20.11 15.54 41.90
CA VAL A 20 -19.72 14.32 41.20
C VAL A 20 -18.83 14.78 40.05
N GLU A 21 -17.53 14.73 40.28
CA GLU A 21 -16.54 14.75 39.21
C GLU A 21 -16.85 13.55 38.32
N PHE A 22 -17.62 13.77 37.27
CA PHE A 22 -17.61 12.87 36.14
C PHE A 22 -16.20 12.93 35.58
N GLU A 23 -15.35 11.98 35.98
CA GLU A 23 -14.20 11.59 35.18
C GLU A 23 -14.76 11.19 33.81
N THR A 24 -14.79 12.14 32.88
CA THR A 24 -14.96 11.81 31.49
C THR A 24 -13.71 11.03 31.13
N GLU A 25 -13.79 9.70 31.18
CA GLU A 25 -12.88 8.83 30.44
C GLU A 25 -12.84 9.41 29.03
N ALA A 26 -11.73 10.06 28.69
CA ALA A 26 -11.48 10.52 27.34
C ALA A 26 -11.37 9.27 26.47
N LYS A 27 -12.51 8.77 25.97
CA LYS A 27 -12.53 7.81 24.88
C LYS A 27 -11.72 8.45 23.78
N ALA A 28 -10.52 7.94 23.56
CA ALA A 28 -9.68 8.36 22.45
C ALA A 28 -10.53 8.25 21.18
N ILE A 29 -10.95 9.39 20.65
CA ILE A 29 -11.70 9.42 19.40
C ILE A 29 -10.72 8.91 18.34
N ASP A 30 -10.95 7.70 17.84
CA ASP A 30 -10.19 7.11 16.74
C ASP A 30 -10.48 7.90 15.46
N LEU A 31 -9.79 9.04 15.31
CA LEU A 31 -9.92 9.92 14.16
C LEU A 31 -9.30 9.23 12.93
N PRO A 32 -10.02 9.15 11.80
CA PRO A 32 -9.51 8.47 10.62
C PRO A 32 -8.20 9.08 10.12
N ILE A 33 -7.21 8.22 9.90
CA ILE A 33 -5.89 8.58 9.39
C ILE A 33 -6.03 9.08 7.94
N SER A 34 -5.57 10.31 7.65
CA SER A 34 -5.55 10.86 6.29
C SER A 34 -4.50 10.15 5.42
N PRO A 35 -4.64 10.13 4.08
CA PRO A 35 -3.61 9.61 3.19
C PRO A 35 -2.21 10.16 3.45
N LYS A 36 -2.10 11.47 3.77
CA LYS A 36 -0.82 12.10 4.10
C LYS A 36 -0.23 11.55 5.39
N LYS A 37 -1.03 11.50 6.46
CA LYS A 37 -0.60 10.92 7.74
C LYS A 37 -0.24 9.44 7.59
N TYR A 38 -0.99 8.69 6.77
CA TYR A 38 -0.69 7.29 6.47
C TYR A 38 0.66 7.13 5.76
N GLN A 39 0.93 7.94 4.73
CA GLN A 39 2.22 7.96 4.03
C GLN A 39 3.39 8.25 4.99
N ASP A 40 3.20 9.20 5.90
CA ASP A 40 4.21 9.58 6.90
C ASP A 40 4.35 8.53 8.03
N MET A 41 3.38 7.62 8.21
CA MET A 41 3.44 6.55 9.21
C MET A 41 4.07 5.26 8.68
N ILE A 42 3.62 4.78 7.51
CA ILE A 42 3.99 3.43 7.05
C ILE A 42 5.42 3.37 6.54
N HIS A 43 5.94 4.49 5.99
CA HIS A 43 7.21 4.61 5.27
C HIS A 43 7.48 3.46 4.30
N THR A 44 7.95 2.32 4.80
CA THR A 44 8.36 1.15 4.04
C THR A 44 7.91 -0.13 4.72
N GLY A 45 7.44 -1.11 3.96
CA GLY A 45 7.00 -2.39 4.50
C GLY A 45 7.30 -3.58 3.61
N PHE A 46 6.66 -4.70 3.91
CA PHE A 46 6.61 -5.86 3.05
C PHE A 46 5.20 -6.02 2.50
N ASN A 47 5.08 -6.34 1.22
CA ASN A 47 3.86 -6.91 0.71
C ASN A 47 3.75 -8.33 1.27
N THR A 48 2.60 -8.64 1.86
CA THR A 48 2.37 -9.93 2.49
C THR A 48 1.52 -10.79 1.56
N ASN A 49 2.00 -12.00 1.31
CA ASN A 49 1.29 -12.99 0.52
C ASN A 49 0.25 -13.74 1.36
N TRP A 50 -0.39 -13.09 2.34
CA TRP A 50 -1.37 -13.73 3.24
C TRP A 50 -2.48 -14.43 2.43
N PHE A 51 -2.88 -13.82 1.32
CA PHE A 51 -3.90 -14.33 0.38
C PHE A 51 -3.47 -15.55 -0.45
N LYS A 52 -2.19 -15.96 -0.46
CA LYS A 52 -1.73 -17.15 -1.22
C LYS A 52 -1.98 -18.48 -0.51
N ARG A 53 -2.64 -18.47 0.66
CA ARG A 53 -3.03 -19.68 1.39
C ARG A 53 -4.50 -20.01 1.15
N LYS A 54 -4.83 -21.30 1.11
CA LYS A 54 -6.19 -21.80 0.85
C LYS A 54 -7.22 -21.30 1.89
N ASN A 55 -6.80 -21.09 3.14
CA ASN A 55 -7.70 -20.70 4.23
C ASN A 55 -8.18 -19.23 4.12
N PRO A 56 -7.31 -18.21 3.93
CA PRO A 56 -7.75 -16.84 3.69
C PRO A 56 -8.65 -16.66 2.47
N MET A 57 -8.48 -17.48 1.43
CA MET A 57 -9.32 -17.45 0.22
C MET A 57 -10.77 -17.91 0.49
N ARG A 58 -11.04 -18.65 1.58
CA ARG A 58 -12.41 -19.07 1.96
C ARG A 58 -13.31 -17.90 2.37
N HIS A 59 -12.73 -16.75 2.70
CA HIS A 59 -13.50 -15.55 3.04
C HIS A 59 -13.98 -14.76 1.81
N TYR A 60 -13.59 -15.19 0.60
CA TYR A 60 -13.99 -14.57 -0.65
C TYR A 60 -14.88 -15.51 -1.45
N SER A 61 -15.90 -14.93 -2.09
CA SER A 61 -16.76 -15.69 -3.00
C SER A 61 -15.92 -16.28 -4.15
N GLU A 62 -16.07 -17.57 -4.41
CA GLU A 62 -15.45 -18.23 -5.58
C GLU A 62 -15.81 -17.51 -6.88
N GLN A 63 -17.00 -16.93 -6.96
CA GLN A 63 -17.45 -16.16 -8.11
C GLN A 63 -16.66 -14.85 -8.25
N ILE A 64 -16.36 -14.16 -7.14
CA ILE A 64 -15.50 -12.96 -7.17
C ILE A 64 -14.10 -13.34 -7.65
N ILE A 65 -13.55 -14.47 -7.19
CA ILE A 65 -12.24 -14.95 -7.62
C ILE A 65 -12.26 -15.26 -9.12
N LYS A 66 -13.30 -15.94 -9.61
CA LYS A 66 -13.48 -16.22 -11.05
C LYS A 66 -13.65 -14.95 -11.85
N ASP A 67 -14.43 -13.97 -11.40
CA ASP A 67 -14.66 -12.72 -12.13
C ASP A 67 -13.40 -11.82 -12.18
N VAL A 68 -12.67 -11.69 -11.07
CA VAL A 68 -11.38 -10.96 -11.05
C VAL A 68 -10.37 -11.59 -12.01
N ARG A 69 -10.29 -12.93 -12.00
CA ARG A 69 -9.41 -13.74 -12.86
C ARG A 69 -9.82 -13.64 -14.34
N ASP A 70 -11.07 -13.95 -14.64
CA ASP A 70 -11.54 -14.17 -16.01
C ASP A 70 -11.93 -12.87 -16.73
N LYS A 71 -12.26 -11.79 -16.01
CA LYS A 71 -12.85 -10.58 -16.62
C LYS A 71 -12.09 -9.29 -16.36
N GLU A 72 -11.35 -9.15 -15.26
CA GLU A 72 -10.98 -7.81 -14.79
C GLU A 72 -9.46 -7.54 -14.69
N LEU A 73 -8.62 -8.45 -14.19
CA LEU A 73 -7.17 -8.19 -14.05
C LEU A 73 -6.25 -9.10 -14.87
N GLY A 74 -6.80 -10.15 -15.48
CA GLY A 74 -6.07 -11.32 -16.02
C GLY A 74 -5.27 -11.13 -17.31
N ILE A 75 -4.53 -10.02 -17.51
CA ILE A 75 -3.63 -9.93 -18.70
C ILE A 75 -2.55 -11.03 -18.67
N ASP A 76 -2.11 -11.42 -17.47
CA ASP A 76 -1.08 -12.43 -17.28
C ASP A 76 -1.66 -13.85 -17.39
N GLU A 77 -2.98 -14.01 -17.23
CA GLU A 77 -3.72 -15.28 -17.33
C GLU A 77 -4.18 -15.53 -18.76
N CYS A 78 -4.77 -14.55 -19.45
CA CYS A 78 -5.09 -14.68 -20.88
C CYS A 78 -3.84 -14.95 -21.73
N LYS A 79 -2.67 -14.40 -21.35
CA LYS A 79 -1.39 -14.70 -22.00
C LYS A 79 -0.95 -16.14 -21.78
N LYS A 80 -1.11 -16.68 -20.57
CA LYS A 80 -0.80 -18.09 -20.26
C LYS A 80 -1.69 -19.05 -21.05
N ASP A 81 -2.95 -18.68 -21.24
CA ASP A 81 -3.94 -19.48 -21.96
C ASP A 81 -3.90 -19.28 -23.49
N GLY A 82 -3.02 -18.43 -24.02
CA GLY A 82 -2.97 -18.08 -25.45
C GLY A 82 -4.21 -17.34 -25.97
N LYS A 83 -5.04 -16.78 -25.08
CA LYS A 83 -6.31 -16.12 -25.43
C LYS A 83 -6.13 -14.62 -25.71
N PRO A 84 -6.94 -14.02 -26.60
CA PRO A 84 -6.93 -12.58 -26.83
C PRO A 84 -7.30 -11.79 -25.56
N CYS A 85 -6.36 -11.01 -25.04
CA CYS A 85 -6.53 -10.19 -23.83
C CYS A 85 -7.40 -8.93 -24.02
N LYS A 86 -8.34 -8.95 -24.97
CA LYS A 86 -9.15 -7.78 -25.41
C LYS A 86 -10.09 -7.22 -24.34
N HIS A 87 -10.35 -7.99 -23.29
CA HIS A 87 -11.27 -7.60 -22.22
C HIS A 87 -10.57 -7.20 -20.91
N SER A 88 -9.25 -7.36 -20.81
CA SER A 88 -8.51 -6.99 -19.59
C SER A 88 -8.65 -5.50 -19.28
N LEU A 89 -8.95 -5.15 -18.02
CA LEU A 89 -8.97 -3.75 -17.58
C LEU A 89 -7.62 -3.07 -17.80
N ARG A 90 -6.52 -3.84 -17.78
CA ARG A 90 -5.17 -3.31 -18.06
C ARG A 90 -4.98 -2.77 -19.47
N LYS A 91 -5.87 -3.11 -20.40
CA LYS A 91 -5.88 -2.59 -21.78
C LYS A 91 -7.09 -1.69 -22.06
N ARG A 92 -7.97 -1.50 -21.09
CA ARG A 92 -9.26 -0.83 -21.25
C ARG A 92 -9.47 0.20 -20.14
N PRO A 93 -8.78 1.36 -20.20
CA PRO A 93 -8.96 2.43 -19.21
C PRO A 93 -10.42 2.83 -18.99
N ASP A 94 -11.24 2.80 -20.04
CA ASP A 94 -12.68 3.08 -19.96
C ASP A 94 -13.41 2.11 -19.02
N LYS A 95 -13.15 0.80 -19.19
CA LYS A 95 -13.74 -0.24 -18.33
C LYS A 95 -13.17 -0.17 -16.92
N TYR A 96 -11.85 0.04 -16.80
CA TYR A 96 -11.18 0.22 -15.53
C TYR A 96 -11.84 1.35 -14.74
N ASN A 97 -12.01 2.53 -15.35
CA ASN A 97 -12.57 3.70 -14.66
C ASN A 97 -14.04 3.49 -14.27
N ARG A 98 -14.85 2.85 -15.13
CA ARG A 98 -16.24 2.50 -14.77
C ARG A 98 -16.31 1.54 -13.58
N TRP A 99 -15.50 0.49 -13.60
CA TRP A 99 -15.44 -0.49 -12.50
C TRP A 99 -14.93 0.15 -11.21
N THR A 100 -13.80 0.86 -11.27
CA THR A 100 -13.19 1.54 -10.12
C THR A 100 -14.16 2.53 -9.48
N ARG A 101 -14.88 3.32 -10.28
CA ARG A 101 -15.93 4.22 -9.76
C ARG A 101 -17.04 3.46 -9.04
N ALA A 102 -17.54 2.38 -9.63
CA ALA A 102 -18.60 1.57 -9.02
C ALA A 102 -18.15 0.97 -7.67
N VAL A 103 -16.93 0.43 -7.60
CA VAL A 103 -16.37 -0.14 -6.37
C VAL A 103 -16.14 0.94 -5.31
N VAL A 104 -15.54 2.07 -5.67
CA VAL A 104 -15.34 3.20 -4.75
C VAL A 104 -16.69 3.68 -4.21
N ASN A 105 -17.70 3.87 -5.06
CA ASN A 105 -19.03 4.30 -4.64
C ASN A 105 -19.70 3.28 -3.71
N ALA A 106 -19.58 1.98 -4.01
CA ALA A 106 -20.13 0.93 -3.16
C ALA A 106 -19.46 0.92 -1.77
N ILE A 107 -18.13 1.07 -1.70
CA ILE A 107 -17.39 1.14 -0.43
C ILE A 107 -17.71 2.43 0.33
N ARG A 108 -17.93 3.55 -0.35
CA ARG A 108 -18.25 4.83 0.29
C ARG A 108 -19.71 4.95 0.71
N ASN A 109 -20.60 4.12 0.15
CA ASN A 109 -22.00 4.10 0.52
C ASN A 109 -22.14 3.59 1.97
N LYS A 110 -22.38 4.52 2.89
CA LYS A 110 -22.52 4.26 4.32
C LYS A 110 -23.67 3.31 4.64
N THR A 111 -24.74 3.35 3.84
CA THR A 111 -25.89 2.44 4.00
C THR A 111 -25.51 1.00 3.68
N LEU A 112 -24.50 0.78 2.84
CA LEU A 112 -24.02 -0.56 2.47
C LEU A 112 -22.89 -1.08 3.36
N THR A 113 -22.09 -0.19 3.97
CA THR A 113 -20.80 -0.59 4.55
C THR A 113 -20.47 0.03 5.92
N GLY A 114 -21.36 0.86 6.47
CA GLY A 114 -21.14 1.54 7.75
C GLY A 114 -20.23 2.78 7.68
N SER A 115 -20.08 3.49 8.81
CA SER A 115 -19.43 4.79 8.88
C SER A 115 -17.91 4.76 8.64
N ASN A 116 -17.21 3.71 9.08
CA ASN A 116 -15.75 3.60 8.97
C ASN A 116 -15.26 3.50 7.52
N ASN A 117 -16.07 2.96 6.62
CA ASN A 117 -15.70 2.82 5.21
C ASN A 117 -15.81 4.12 4.41
N ALA A 118 -16.49 5.15 4.94
CA ALA A 118 -16.52 6.47 4.32
C ALA A 118 -15.13 7.14 4.29
N LYS A 119 -14.27 6.82 5.27
CA LYS A 119 -12.93 7.40 5.43
C LYS A 119 -11.80 6.35 5.40
N ARG A 120 -12.09 5.11 5.01
CA ARG A 120 -11.04 4.11 4.75
C ARG A 120 -10.21 4.56 3.56
N ILE A 121 -8.89 4.64 3.71
CA ILE A 121 -8.00 4.92 2.57
C ILE A 121 -8.13 3.78 1.55
N LEU A 122 -8.46 4.11 0.30
CA LEU A 122 -8.48 3.15 -0.80
C LEU A 122 -7.32 3.45 -1.75
N PHE A 123 -6.67 2.40 -2.22
CA PHE A 123 -5.62 2.48 -3.21
C PHE A 123 -6.20 2.17 -4.59
N LEU A 124 -6.06 3.11 -5.52
CA LEU A 124 -6.42 2.96 -6.92
C LEU A 124 -5.22 2.35 -7.66
N SER A 125 -5.34 1.10 -8.09
CA SER A 125 -4.30 0.44 -8.87
C SER A 125 -4.09 1.11 -10.21
N SER A 126 -2.85 1.40 -10.62
CA SER A 126 -2.57 1.90 -11.96
C SER A 126 -3.15 0.96 -13.03
N PRO A 127 -3.96 1.46 -13.99
CA PRO A 127 -4.52 0.66 -15.07
C PRO A 127 -3.47 -0.20 -15.77
N GLU A 128 -2.27 0.34 -16.01
CA GLU A 128 -1.21 -0.36 -16.74
C GLU A 128 -0.17 -0.99 -15.82
N LYS A 129 -0.47 -1.13 -14.52
CA LYS A 129 0.42 -1.58 -13.45
C LYS A 129 1.55 -0.60 -13.10
N THR A 130 2.22 -0.01 -14.09
CA THR A 130 3.34 0.93 -13.85
C THR A 130 2.86 2.35 -13.61
N ALA A 131 3.74 3.24 -13.12
CA ALA A 131 3.41 4.66 -12.93
C ALA A 131 2.95 5.37 -14.23
N VAL A 132 3.37 4.91 -15.41
CA VAL A 132 2.96 5.46 -16.71
C VAL A 132 1.44 5.35 -16.93
N GLY A 133 0.79 4.37 -16.31
CA GLY A 133 -0.66 4.19 -16.40
C GLY A 133 -1.46 5.11 -15.47
N LEU A 134 -0.84 5.76 -14.48
CA LEU A 134 -1.56 6.57 -13.49
C LEU A 134 -2.38 7.72 -14.12
N PRO A 135 -1.88 8.47 -15.12
CA PRO A 135 -2.67 9.51 -15.78
C PRO A 135 -3.92 9.00 -16.52
N LYS A 136 -4.08 7.68 -16.68
CA LYS A 136 -5.28 7.07 -17.30
C LYS A 136 -6.41 6.82 -16.30
N ILE A 137 -6.18 7.06 -15.00
CA ILE A 137 -7.23 7.08 -13.99
C ILE A 137 -8.07 8.35 -14.20
N ASP A 138 -9.38 8.15 -14.35
CA ASP A 138 -10.33 9.25 -14.54
C ASP A 138 -10.29 10.23 -13.34
N PRO A 139 -9.97 11.52 -13.56
CA PRO A 139 -9.88 12.52 -12.48
C PRO A 139 -11.15 12.66 -11.65
N GLU A 140 -12.33 12.39 -12.22
CA GLU A 140 -13.59 12.49 -11.48
C GLU A 140 -13.69 11.45 -10.35
N ILE A 141 -12.88 10.40 -10.37
CA ILE A 141 -12.82 9.40 -9.29
C ILE A 141 -12.17 10.00 -8.03
N TYR A 142 -11.19 10.90 -8.18
CA TYR A 142 -10.37 11.37 -7.07
C TYR A 142 -10.43 12.87 -6.77
N ARG A 143 -10.86 13.72 -7.70
CA ARG A 143 -10.86 15.19 -7.53
C ARG A 143 -11.63 15.65 -6.29
N ASN A 144 -12.71 14.96 -5.92
CA ASN A 144 -13.56 15.28 -4.77
C ASN A 144 -13.47 14.24 -3.63
N ALA A 145 -12.46 13.37 -3.63
CA ALA A 145 -12.33 12.29 -2.66
C ALA A 145 -11.03 12.40 -1.86
N SER A 146 -11.14 12.60 -0.54
CA SER A 146 -10.01 12.91 0.35
C SER A 146 -9.31 11.69 0.98
N TYR A 147 -9.81 10.48 0.77
CA TYR A 147 -9.27 9.23 1.33
C TYR A 147 -8.91 8.23 0.21
N LEU A 148 -8.27 8.72 -0.85
CA LEU A 148 -7.74 7.91 -1.93
C LEU A 148 -6.22 8.10 -2.05
N MET A 149 -5.55 7.06 -2.50
CA MET A 149 -4.17 7.05 -2.97
C MET A 149 -4.12 6.26 -4.28
N ALA A 150 -3.05 6.37 -5.06
CA ALA A 150 -2.83 5.50 -6.21
C ALA A 150 -1.64 4.55 -5.98
N GLU A 151 -1.75 3.30 -6.41
CA GLU A 151 -0.65 2.34 -6.31
C GLU A 151 -0.15 1.87 -7.67
N TRP A 152 1.15 1.59 -7.75
CA TRP A 152 1.80 1.17 -8.99
C TRP A 152 3.02 0.31 -8.71
N HIS A 153 3.35 -0.56 -9.66
CA HIS A 153 4.41 -1.55 -9.54
C HIS A 153 5.37 -1.49 -10.73
N ILE A 154 6.65 -1.67 -10.44
CA ILE A 154 7.68 -2.12 -11.37
C ILE A 154 8.71 -2.90 -10.55
N TYR A 155 9.48 -3.81 -11.17
CA TYR A 155 10.36 -4.73 -10.44
C TYR A 155 9.65 -5.67 -9.45
N ALA A 156 8.34 -5.93 -9.61
CA ALA A 156 7.63 -6.95 -8.82
C ALA A 156 8.20 -8.38 -8.99
N SER A 157 8.98 -8.62 -10.06
CA SER A 157 9.78 -9.83 -10.30
C SER A 157 11.29 -9.56 -10.25
N GLY A 158 11.66 -8.38 -9.74
CA GLY A 158 13.01 -7.83 -9.71
C GLY A 158 13.56 -7.34 -11.05
N PRO A 159 14.82 -6.87 -11.01
CA PRO A 159 15.57 -6.47 -12.19
C PRO A 159 15.94 -7.68 -13.06
N VAL A 160 16.25 -7.44 -14.33
CA VAL A 160 16.60 -8.51 -15.29
C VAL A 160 17.78 -8.10 -16.17
N LYS A 161 18.55 -9.07 -16.66
CA LYS A 161 19.63 -8.85 -17.65
C LYS A 161 19.12 -8.87 -19.09
N LYS A 162 18.11 -8.04 -19.37
CA LYS A 162 17.56 -7.85 -20.72
C LYS A 162 17.65 -6.36 -21.10
N PRO A 163 18.60 -5.94 -21.95
CA PRO A 163 18.86 -4.52 -22.25
C PRO A 163 17.64 -3.73 -22.74
N THR A 164 16.71 -4.38 -23.45
CA THR A 164 15.48 -3.76 -23.94
C THR A 164 14.36 -3.65 -22.89
N SER A 165 14.59 -4.14 -21.67
CA SER A 165 13.61 -4.09 -20.60
C SER A 165 13.71 -2.79 -19.80
N LEU A 166 12.56 -2.19 -19.46
CA LEU A 166 12.48 -1.13 -18.44
C LEU A 166 12.96 -1.58 -17.05
N LYS A 167 13.14 -2.90 -16.85
CA LYS A 167 13.70 -3.47 -15.61
C LYS A 167 15.19 -3.82 -15.73
N TYR A 168 15.86 -3.37 -16.79
CA TYR A 168 17.25 -3.74 -17.05
C TYR A 168 18.16 -3.35 -15.89
N TRP A 169 19.04 -4.26 -15.50
CA TRP A 169 20.12 -4.02 -14.55
C TRP A 169 21.27 -5.00 -14.80
N THR A 170 22.50 -4.52 -14.68
CA THR A 170 23.71 -5.34 -14.67
C THR A 170 24.80 -4.64 -13.86
N GLY A 171 25.70 -5.40 -13.23
CA GLY A 171 26.76 -4.83 -12.39
C GLY A 171 26.20 -3.88 -11.31
N ASN A 172 26.67 -2.64 -11.30
CA ASN A 172 26.21 -1.58 -10.41
C ASN A 172 25.05 -0.73 -10.98
N GLY A 173 24.56 -1.08 -12.18
CA GLY A 173 23.46 -0.41 -12.87
C GLY A 173 23.83 0.85 -13.66
N ASP A 174 25.11 1.19 -13.82
CA ASP A 174 25.53 2.40 -14.53
C ASP A 174 24.93 2.53 -15.93
N GLY A 175 24.63 3.77 -16.32
CA GLY A 175 23.87 4.08 -17.53
C GLY A 175 22.38 3.73 -17.40
N VAL A 176 21.93 2.79 -18.22
CA VAL A 176 20.50 2.49 -18.46
C VAL A 176 19.79 1.98 -17.21
N GLY A 177 20.44 1.18 -16.36
CA GLY A 177 19.79 0.54 -15.21
C GLY A 177 19.34 1.55 -14.14
N LYS A 178 20.26 2.44 -13.75
CA LYS A 178 19.98 3.55 -12.83
C LYS A 178 18.97 4.54 -13.42
N GLU A 179 19.07 4.82 -14.71
CA GLU A 179 18.13 5.73 -15.37
C GLU A 179 16.71 5.17 -15.41
N ASN A 180 16.55 3.88 -15.70
CA ASN A 180 15.24 3.21 -15.64
C ASN A 180 14.57 3.34 -14.26
N VAL A 181 15.34 3.19 -13.18
CA VAL A 181 14.85 3.38 -11.80
C VAL A 181 14.40 4.82 -11.58
N ARG A 182 15.20 5.81 -12.00
CA ARG A 182 14.85 7.23 -11.87
C ARG A 182 13.59 7.59 -12.65
N ILE A 183 13.48 7.15 -13.90
CA ILE A 183 12.31 7.39 -14.75
C ILE A 183 11.05 6.80 -14.12
N ALA A 184 11.13 5.57 -13.61
CA ALA A 184 10.01 4.92 -12.95
C ALA A 184 9.49 5.73 -11.74
N ILE A 185 10.41 6.18 -10.88
CA ILE A 185 10.09 7.00 -9.69
C ILE A 185 9.58 8.39 -10.09
N LYS A 186 10.18 9.00 -11.11
CA LYS A 186 9.78 10.30 -11.66
C LYS A 186 8.34 10.28 -12.17
N ASN A 187 7.92 9.22 -12.85
CA ASN A 187 6.54 9.10 -13.32
C ASN A 187 5.52 9.09 -12.16
N GLY A 188 5.83 8.45 -11.03
CA GLY A 188 4.97 8.44 -9.85
C GLY A 188 4.92 9.78 -9.11
N THR A 189 6.07 10.46 -8.99
CA THR A 189 6.15 11.80 -8.38
C THR A 189 5.45 12.85 -9.24
N ASN A 190 5.73 12.89 -10.55
CA ASN A 190 5.05 13.79 -11.48
C ASN A 190 3.52 13.64 -11.42
N PHE A 191 3.00 12.41 -11.33
CA PHE A 191 1.56 12.20 -11.18
C PHE A 191 1.02 12.81 -9.89
N THR A 192 1.74 12.65 -8.78
CA THR A 192 1.36 13.24 -7.48
C THR A 192 1.37 14.76 -7.55
N GLU A 193 2.43 15.36 -8.12
CA GLU A 193 2.57 16.81 -8.29
C GLU A 193 1.46 17.41 -9.16
N ASN A 194 1.09 16.74 -10.25
CA ASN A 194 0.09 17.23 -11.19
C ASN A 194 -1.36 17.09 -10.69
N THR A 195 -1.63 16.13 -9.80
CA THR A 195 -3.01 15.76 -9.44
C THR A 195 -3.34 15.96 -7.96
N GLY A 196 -2.32 16.08 -7.10
CA GLY A 196 -2.45 16.04 -5.65
C GLY A 196 -2.72 14.65 -5.08
N LEU A 197 -2.92 13.61 -5.91
CA LEU A 197 -3.19 12.26 -5.45
C LEU A 197 -1.88 11.54 -5.08
N LEU A 198 -1.70 11.26 -3.78
CA LEU A 198 -0.51 10.58 -3.28
C LEU A 198 -0.37 9.17 -3.86
N THR A 199 0.87 8.77 -4.14
CA THR A 199 1.18 7.43 -4.67
C THR A 199 1.85 6.50 -3.67
N TYR A 200 1.78 5.20 -3.94
CA TYR A 200 2.41 4.12 -3.19
C TYR A 200 3.03 3.10 -4.14
N PHE A 201 4.31 2.76 -3.94
CA PHE A 201 5.01 1.77 -4.74
C PHE A 201 4.83 0.39 -4.12
N ALA A 202 3.91 -0.40 -4.65
CA ALA A 202 3.42 -1.56 -3.91
C ALA A 202 4.29 -2.83 -4.00
N GLU A 203 5.01 -3.07 -5.09
CA GLU A 203 5.80 -4.30 -5.21
C GLU A 203 7.10 -4.11 -5.97
N TRP A 204 8.21 -4.20 -5.26
CA TRP A 204 9.54 -4.43 -5.84
C TRP A 204 10.30 -5.52 -5.11
N MET A 205 11.28 -6.12 -5.76
CA MET A 205 12.22 -7.04 -5.11
C MET A 205 13.61 -6.91 -5.73
N PRO A 206 14.69 -7.19 -4.99
CA PRO A 206 16.05 -6.93 -5.45
C PRO A 206 16.66 -8.01 -6.35
N GLN A 207 16.05 -9.19 -6.41
CA GLN A 207 16.52 -10.36 -7.15
C GLN A 207 15.64 -10.66 -8.36
N ASP A 208 16.26 -11.25 -9.37
CA ASP A 208 15.58 -11.74 -10.56
C ASP A 208 14.79 -13.02 -10.25
N ASN A 209 13.48 -12.87 -10.13
CA ASN A 209 12.53 -13.95 -9.91
C ASN A 209 12.03 -14.58 -11.23
N ASN A 210 12.67 -14.28 -12.34
CA ASN A 210 12.29 -14.74 -13.67
C ASN A 210 13.55 -15.04 -14.51
N GLY A 211 14.28 -16.09 -14.12
CA GLY A 211 15.46 -16.59 -14.82
C GLY A 211 16.78 -16.45 -14.05
N GLY A 212 16.75 -15.85 -12.85
CA GLY A 212 17.85 -15.90 -11.88
C GLY A 212 19.17 -15.38 -12.45
N LYS A 213 19.16 -14.25 -13.16
CA LYS A 213 20.38 -13.69 -13.79
C LYS A 213 21.10 -12.63 -12.96
N ILE A 214 20.46 -12.17 -11.89
CA ILE A 214 20.99 -11.16 -10.96
C ILE A 214 21.65 -11.88 -9.77
N ASN A 215 22.95 -11.67 -9.58
CA ASN A 215 23.69 -12.24 -8.45
C ASN A 215 23.53 -11.39 -7.17
N GLU A 216 24.08 -11.86 -6.05
CA GLU A 216 23.97 -11.16 -4.75
C GLU A 216 24.52 -9.73 -4.79
N SER A 217 25.71 -9.51 -5.35
CA SER A 217 26.33 -8.19 -5.43
C SER A 217 25.49 -7.22 -6.26
N GLU A 218 24.98 -7.66 -7.40
CA GLU A 218 24.10 -6.87 -8.26
C GLU A 218 22.77 -6.54 -7.55
N ALA A 219 22.19 -7.51 -6.84
CA ALA A 219 21.00 -7.30 -6.03
C ALA A 219 21.23 -6.25 -4.93
N ILE A 220 22.39 -6.28 -4.27
CA ILE A 220 22.78 -5.27 -3.27
C ILE A 220 22.94 -3.89 -3.93
N TYR A 221 23.62 -3.78 -5.07
CA TYR A 221 23.79 -2.50 -5.76
C TYR A 221 22.44 -1.90 -6.20
N PHE A 222 21.58 -2.73 -6.79
CA PHE A 222 20.22 -2.34 -7.16
C PHE A 222 19.43 -1.86 -5.94
N THR A 223 19.43 -2.64 -4.87
CA THR A 223 18.76 -2.33 -3.60
C THR A 223 19.17 -0.97 -3.07
N ARG A 224 20.49 -0.74 -2.95
CA ARG A 224 21.00 0.51 -2.37
C ARG A 224 20.63 1.71 -3.22
N PHE A 225 20.72 1.58 -4.54
CA PHE A 225 20.37 2.65 -5.47
C PHE A 225 18.86 2.93 -5.44
N PHE A 226 18.04 1.90 -5.60
CA PHE A 226 16.58 2.01 -5.59
C PHE A 226 16.07 2.67 -4.30
N VAL A 227 16.52 2.20 -3.13
CA VAL A 227 16.09 2.73 -1.83
C VAL A 227 16.48 4.19 -1.67
N LYS A 228 17.67 4.60 -2.11
CA LYS A 228 18.10 6.01 -2.07
C LYS A 228 17.19 6.91 -2.93
N GLU A 229 16.93 6.50 -4.18
CA GLU A 229 16.11 7.30 -5.10
C GLU A 229 14.65 7.38 -4.65
N ILE A 230 14.03 6.28 -4.23
CA ILE A 230 12.62 6.29 -3.83
C ILE A 230 12.38 7.05 -2.53
N ARG A 231 13.37 7.04 -1.62
CA ARG A 231 13.36 7.87 -0.40
C ARG A 231 13.47 9.35 -0.73
N LYS A 232 14.35 9.73 -1.67
CA LYS A 232 14.47 11.11 -2.14
C LYS A 232 13.13 11.62 -2.68
N ALA A 233 12.40 10.75 -3.36
CA ALA A 233 11.05 11.02 -3.87
C ALA A 233 9.93 11.01 -2.81
N LYS A 234 10.22 10.61 -1.56
CA LYS A 234 9.25 10.47 -0.46
C LYS A 234 8.04 9.59 -0.82
N ILE A 235 8.23 8.61 -1.70
CA ILE A 235 7.19 7.64 -2.06
C ILE A 235 7.27 6.47 -1.09
N PRO A 236 6.18 6.12 -0.39
CA PRO A 236 6.12 4.93 0.45
C PRO A 236 6.13 3.68 -0.43
N TRP A 237 6.70 2.58 0.09
CA TRP A 237 6.91 1.39 -0.71
C TRP A 237 6.84 0.08 0.06
N SER A 238 6.62 -1.02 -0.66
CA SER A 238 6.73 -2.38 -0.10
C SER A 238 7.62 -3.33 -0.90
N LEU A 239 8.46 -4.06 -0.15
CA LEU A 239 9.20 -5.22 -0.66
C LEU A 239 8.26 -6.39 -0.89
N ASN A 240 8.32 -6.97 -2.08
CA ASN A 240 7.54 -8.14 -2.41
C ASN A 240 8.15 -9.41 -1.78
N SER A 241 7.29 -10.38 -1.49
CA SER A 241 7.64 -11.70 -0.94
C SER A 241 8.33 -11.67 0.43
N LEU A 242 7.59 -11.27 1.46
CA LEU A 242 8.03 -11.36 2.88
C LEU A 242 8.69 -12.70 3.22
N GLU A 243 8.18 -13.81 2.67
CA GLU A 243 8.68 -15.17 2.92
C GLU A 243 10.16 -15.38 2.58
N LYS A 244 10.76 -14.51 1.76
CA LYS A 244 12.18 -14.53 1.41
C LYS A 244 13.08 -13.91 2.47
N TYR A 245 12.49 -13.14 3.38
CA TYR A 245 13.18 -12.46 4.47
C TYR A 245 12.78 -13.02 5.83
N TYR A 246 11.55 -13.53 5.95
CA TYR A 246 10.98 -13.95 7.22
C TYR A 246 10.38 -15.36 7.16
N ILE A 247 10.70 -16.18 8.16
CA ILE A 247 10.15 -17.52 8.34
C ILE A 247 8.89 -17.40 9.19
N MET A 248 7.75 -17.18 8.54
CA MET A 248 6.46 -16.93 9.21
C MET A 248 6.11 -17.98 10.28
N GLY A 249 6.22 -19.27 9.95
CA GLY A 249 5.88 -20.35 10.88
C GLY A 249 6.82 -20.50 12.08
N LYS A 250 7.97 -19.82 12.07
CA LYS A 250 8.95 -19.83 13.17
C LYS A 250 9.06 -18.48 13.88
N GLY A 251 8.37 -17.45 13.39
CA GLY A 251 8.47 -16.09 13.92
C GLY A 251 9.88 -15.49 13.85
N LYS A 252 10.68 -15.86 12.84
CA LYS A 252 12.12 -15.51 12.79
C LYS A 252 12.56 -14.96 11.43
N TRP A 253 13.39 -13.92 11.44
CA TRP A 253 14.13 -13.46 10.27
C TRP A 253 15.06 -14.54 9.75
N ARG A 254 15.17 -14.66 8.43
CA ARG A 254 16.12 -15.55 7.78
C ARG A 254 17.53 -15.01 7.95
N ARG A 255 18.49 -15.92 8.14
CA ARG A 255 19.93 -15.60 8.28
C ARG A 255 20.82 -16.36 7.29
N ARG A 256 20.28 -17.40 6.65
CA ARG A 256 21.02 -18.24 5.69
C ARG A 256 20.67 -17.85 4.25
N PRO A 257 21.61 -18.04 3.31
CA PRO A 257 21.32 -17.89 1.88
C PRO A 257 20.14 -18.74 1.41
N LEU A 258 19.47 -18.27 0.37
CA LEU A 258 18.39 -18.96 -0.33
C LEU A 258 18.78 -19.20 -1.78
N THR A 259 18.45 -20.38 -2.30
CA THR A 259 18.40 -20.61 -3.74
C THR A 259 17.13 -19.97 -4.30
N ILE A 260 17.25 -19.00 -5.20
CA ILE A 260 16.13 -18.37 -5.90
C ILE A 260 16.46 -18.40 -7.39
N GLU A 261 15.64 -19.11 -8.18
CA GLU A 261 15.86 -19.27 -9.63
C GLU A 261 17.30 -19.72 -9.98
N GLY A 262 17.89 -20.59 -9.14
CA GLY A 262 19.26 -21.09 -9.30
C GLY A 262 20.36 -20.19 -8.73
N GLN A 263 20.06 -18.96 -8.28
CA GLN A 263 21.03 -18.08 -7.62
C GLN A 263 21.06 -18.29 -6.11
N GLN A 264 22.25 -18.37 -5.53
CA GLN A 264 22.45 -18.32 -4.07
C GLN A 264 22.47 -16.86 -3.60
N LEU A 265 21.48 -16.46 -2.81
CA LEU A 265 21.32 -15.08 -2.36
C LEU A 265 21.16 -15.00 -0.84
N ASN A 266 22.03 -14.25 -0.17
CA ASN A 266 21.83 -13.90 1.23
C ASN A 266 20.82 -12.74 1.37
N MET A 267 19.53 -13.10 1.46
CA MET A 267 18.46 -12.12 1.63
C MET A 267 18.55 -11.33 2.95
N SER A 268 19.20 -11.87 4.00
CA SER A 268 19.47 -11.12 5.23
C SER A 268 20.41 -9.96 4.95
N LYS A 269 21.52 -10.23 4.26
CA LYS A 269 22.51 -9.20 3.89
C LYS A 269 21.91 -8.13 2.99
N ILE A 270 21.03 -8.51 2.06
CA ILE A 270 20.30 -7.55 1.23
C ILE A 270 19.35 -6.69 2.09
N LEU A 271 18.63 -7.30 3.05
CA LEU A 271 17.79 -6.55 3.99
C LEU A 271 18.58 -5.60 4.88
N ASP A 272 19.75 -6.02 5.36
CA ASP A 272 20.64 -5.17 6.17
C ASP A 272 21.05 -3.92 5.37
N ASN A 273 21.34 -4.06 4.08
CA ASN A 273 21.61 -2.93 3.17
C ASN A 273 20.43 -1.98 2.98
N ILE A 274 19.19 -2.47 3.11
CA ILE A 274 17.99 -1.62 3.12
C ILE A 274 17.92 -0.86 4.44
N ILE A 275 18.06 -1.57 5.57
CA ILE A 275 17.95 -1.01 6.92
C ILE A 275 19.01 0.07 7.16
N GLU A 276 20.25 -0.13 6.69
CA GLU A 276 21.31 0.89 6.75
C GLU A 276 20.93 2.21 6.07
N LEU A 277 20.09 2.14 5.03
CA LEU A 277 19.61 3.30 4.30
C LEU A 277 18.33 3.87 4.88
N MET A 278 17.72 3.22 5.89
CA MET A 278 16.53 3.70 6.58
C MET A 278 16.88 4.78 7.61
N PRO A 279 15.97 5.74 7.89
CA PRO A 279 16.25 6.69 8.96
C PRO A 279 16.34 5.89 10.26
N LYS A 280 17.31 6.19 11.12
CA LYS A 280 17.30 5.64 12.47
C LYS A 280 16.00 6.09 13.11
N ARG A 281 15.22 5.14 13.64
CA ARG A 281 14.05 5.52 14.43
C ARG A 281 14.57 6.30 15.65
N PRO A 282 13.92 7.42 16.00
CA PRO A 282 14.24 8.12 17.24
C PRO A 282 14.11 7.19 18.45
#